data_AF-A0A975P572-F1
#
_entry.id   AF-A0A975P572-F1
#
_cell.length_a   1.000
_cell.length_b   1.000
_cell.length_c   1.000
_cell.angle_alpha   90.00
_cell.angle_beta   90.00
_cell.angle_gamma   90.00
#
_symmetry.space_group_name_H-M   'P 1'
#
loop_
_entity.id
_entity.type
_entity.pdbx_description
1 polymer ?
#
loop_
_entity_poly.entity_id
_entity_poly.type
_entity_poly.pdbx_seq_one_letter_code
_entity_poly.pdbx_strand_id
1 'polypeptide(L)'
;MAFVLIVVPASVYAEVCTTVGTSPYFTGDGNFALLEPAFEDYAHMLDDACAAWGFTARDECGIVTLMGDVGLNAIATHCDEIPVIIYNRQLSGIVGGDGAEFVIAHELGHHFCGHLDHPSDDFVAVRAEELEADRFAGATLRKMNRKLEHILDITSIFPEEEGDTHPSRPLRETAIRAGWINPETALDCR
;
A
#
# COMPACT_ATOMS: atom_id res chain seq x y z
N MET A 1 14.70 -10.33 -14.90
CA MET A 1 14.77 -8.87 -14.67
C MET A 1 14.28 -8.66 -13.26
N ALA A 2 15.14 -8.18 -12.35
CA ALA A 2 14.71 -7.84 -11.00
C ALA A 2 13.84 -6.59 -11.12
N PHE A 3 12.58 -6.68 -10.71
CA PHE A 3 11.70 -5.54 -10.61
C PHE A 3 12.15 -4.74 -9.39
N VAL A 4 12.59 -3.50 -9.63
CA VAL A 4 12.89 -2.55 -8.56
C VAL A 4 11.61 -1.76 -8.34
N LEU A 5 10.87 -2.09 -7.28
CA LEU A 5 9.84 -1.20 -6.75
C LEU A 5 10.58 0.00 -6.15
N ILE A 6 10.56 1.14 -6.86
CA ILE A 6 11.15 2.39 -6.37
C ILE A 6 10.10 3.05 -5.48
N VAL A 7 10.22 2.88 -4.16
CA VAL A 7 9.55 3.79 -3.20
C VAL A 7 10.55 4.88 -2.87
N VAL A 8 10.16 6.10 -3.21
CA VAL A 8 10.85 7.34 -2.88
C VAL A 8 10.64 7.61 -1.38
N PRO A 9 11.68 8.01 -0.63
CA PRO A 9 11.55 8.40 0.78
C PRO A 9 10.40 9.40 1.00
N ALA A 10 9.65 9.17 2.09
CA ALA A 10 8.49 9.97 2.48
C ALA A 10 8.82 11.46 2.75
N SER A 11 10.11 11.80 2.92
CA SER A 11 10.60 13.16 3.15
C SER A 11 10.72 14.03 1.88
N VAL A 12 10.29 13.56 0.70
CA VAL A 12 10.38 14.30 -0.58
C VAL A 12 9.02 14.83 -1.09
N TYR A 13 7.92 14.64 -0.37
CA TYR A 13 6.60 15.12 -0.81
C TYR A 13 6.38 16.59 -0.47
N ALA A 14 6.66 17.47 -1.44
CA ALA A 14 6.10 18.83 -1.47
C ALA A 14 4.84 18.83 -2.36
N GLU A 15 3.72 19.30 -1.78
CA GLU A 15 2.35 19.37 -2.33
C GLU A 15 2.24 19.95 -3.75
N VAL A 16 1.29 19.44 -4.56
CA VAL A 16 -0.02 20.10 -4.83
C VAL A 16 -1.02 19.04 -5.37
N CYS A 17 -1.99 18.65 -4.54
CA CYS A 17 -3.29 18.18 -5.05
C CYS A 17 -4.17 19.43 -5.24
N THR A 18 -5.15 19.45 -6.15
CA THR A 18 -6.09 20.61 -6.20
C THR A 18 -7.38 20.34 -6.93
N THR A 19 -7.48 19.29 -7.74
CA THR A 19 -8.73 18.61 -8.11
C THR A 19 -8.39 17.26 -8.74
N VAL A 20 -9.06 16.20 -8.33
CA VAL A 20 -8.98 14.88 -9.00
C VAL A 20 -9.24 15.09 -10.49
N GLY A 21 -8.24 14.78 -11.33
CA GLY A 21 -8.34 14.86 -12.80
C GLY A 21 -7.72 16.09 -13.50
N THR A 22 -7.05 17.04 -12.82
CA THR A 22 -6.38 18.15 -13.55
C THR A 22 -4.98 18.54 -13.08
N SER A 23 -4.53 18.10 -11.89
CA SER A 23 -3.24 18.51 -11.33
C SER A 23 -2.19 17.38 -11.35
N PRO A 24 -0.95 17.67 -11.77
CA PRO A 24 0.14 16.70 -11.75
C PRO A 24 0.65 16.44 -10.33
N TYR A 25 0.83 15.16 -9.97
CA TYR A 25 1.48 14.69 -8.75
C TYR A 25 2.98 14.57 -8.96
N PHE A 26 3.80 15.11 -8.05
CA PHE A 26 5.25 14.99 -8.13
C PHE A 26 5.68 13.58 -7.72
N THR A 27 6.21 12.81 -8.66
CA THR A 27 6.85 11.55 -8.36
C THR A 27 8.26 11.87 -7.90
N GLY A 28 8.68 11.37 -6.74
CA GLY A 28 9.95 11.79 -6.13
C GLY A 28 11.23 11.35 -6.87
N ASP A 29 11.10 10.83 -8.08
CA ASP A 29 12.15 10.68 -9.09
C ASP A 29 12.35 11.96 -9.95
N GLY A 30 11.62 13.04 -9.66
CA GLY A 30 11.69 14.31 -10.37
C GLY A 30 10.70 14.44 -11.52
N ASN A 31 9.79 13.47 -11.70
CA ASN A 31 8.76 13.50 -12.72
C ASN A 31 7.40 13.93 -12.15
N PHE A 32 6.42 14.03 -13.05
CA PHE A 32 5.04 14.33 -12.71
C PHE A 32 4.11 13.25 -13.25
N ALA A 33 3.23 12.72 -12.40
CA ALA A 33 2.18 11.80 -12.76
C ALA A 33 0.83 12.55 -12.86
N LEU A 34 0.08 12.33 -13.93
CA LEU A 34 -1.32 12.76 -13.96
C LEU A 34 -2.14 11.80 -13.09
N LEU A 35 -2.88 12.32 -12.11
CA LEU A 35 -3.76 11.52 -11.27
C LEU A 35 -5.20 11.58 -11.78
N GLU A 36 -5.78 10.40 -11.95
CA GLU A 36 -7.16 10.19 -12.35
C GLU A 36 -7.88 9.35 -11.30
N PRO A 37 -9.22 9.41 -11.20
CA PRO A 37 -9.96 8.43 -10.40
C PRO A 37 -9.56 7.01 -10.80
N ALA A 38 -9.29 6.16 -9.81
CA ALA A 38 -9.00 4.76 -10.10
C ALA A 38 -10.20 4.07 -10.77
N PHE A 39 -9.95 2.97 -11.48
CA PHE A 39 -11.03 2.10 -11.94
C PHE A 39 -11.88 1.63 -10.75
N GLU A 40 -13.18 1.44 -11.01
CA GLU A 40 -14.16 1.05 -9.99
C GLU A 40 -13.70 -0.19 -9.20
N ASP A 41 -13.02 -1.13 -9.86
CA ASP A 41 -12.47 -2.33 -9.23
C ASP A 41 -11.54 -2.02 -8.04
N TYR A 42 -10.68 -0.98 -8.11
CA TYR A 42 -9.77 -0.65 -7.01
C TYR A 42 -10.47 0.03 -5.83
N ALA A 43 -11.53 0.80 -6.11
CA ALA A 43 -12.38 1.34 -5.05
C ALA A 43 -13.14 0.20 -4.35
N HIS A 44 -13.64 -0.78 -5.10
CA HIS A 44 -14.28 -1.97 -4.52
C HIS A 44 -13.32 -2.84 -3.70
N MET A 45 -12.07 -3.00 -4.14
CA MET A 45 -11.03 -3.68 -3.34
C MET A 45 -10.81 -2.96 -2.00
N LEU A 46 -10.70 -1.63 -2.02
CA LEU A 46 -10.58 -0.84 -0.80
C LEU A 46 -11.83 -1.01 0.09
N ASP A 47 -13.04 -0.94 -0.47
CA ASP A 47 -14.29 -1.11 0.26
C ASP A 47 -14.40 -2.50 0.90
N ASP A 48 -14.01 -3.56 0.17
CA ASP A 48 -13.98 -4.94 0.67
C ASP A 48 -12.97 -5.10 1.82
N ALA A 49 -11.76 -4.54 1.66
CA ALA A 49 -10.72 -4.52 2.69
C ALA A 49 -11.21 -3.78 3.95
N CYS A 50 -11.82 -2.61 3.79
CA CYS A 50 -12.45 -1.83 4.86
C CYS A 50 -13.56 -2.60 5.57
N ALA A 51 -14.45 -3.23 4.80
CA ALA A 51 -15.55 -4.03 5.34
C ALA A 51 -15.05 -5.24 6.14
N ALA A 52 -13.92 -5.82 5.77
CA ALA A 52 -13.30 -6.93 6.49
C ALA A 52 -12.90 -6.57 7.94
N TRP A 53 -12.65 -5.29 8.20
CA TRP A 53 -12.35 -4.74 9.53
C TRP A 53 -13.53 -4.06 10.21
N GLY A 54 -14.63 -3.84 9.49
CA GLY A 54 -15.76 -3.05 9.99
C GLY A 54 -15.45 -1.55 10.08
N PHE A 55 -14.42 -1.09 9.36
CA PHE A 55 -14.07 0.33 9.26
C PHE A 55 -15.14 1.10 8.51
N THR A 56 -15.28 2.38 8.84
CA THR A 56 -16.26 3.26 8.19
C THR A 56 -15.57 4.40 7.45
N ALA A 57 -16.25 4.98 6.47
CA ALA A 57 -15.76 6.15 5.74
C ALA A 57 -15.54 7.40 6.64
N ARG A 58 -16.06 7.39 7.88
CA ARG A 58 -15.87 8.50 8.83
C ARG A 58 -14.62 8.33 9.69
N ASP A 59 -14.09 7.12 9.76
CA ASP A 59 -13.04 6.74 10.70
C ASP A 59 -11.78 6.38 9.90
N GLU A 60 -11.64 5.12 9.48
CA GLU A 60 -10.40 4.63 8.82
C GLU A 60 -10.49 4.50 7.30
N CYS A 61 -11.68 4.60 6.70
CA CYS A 61 -11.89 4.32 5.27
C CYS A 61 -12.35 5.51 4.44
N GLY A 62 -12.12 6.73 4.94
CA GLY A 62 -12.33 7.97 4.17
C GLY A 62 -11.29 8.21 3.07
N ILE A 63 -10.78 7.14 2.45
CA ILE A 63 -9.64 7.14 1.52
C ILE A 63 -10.14 7.17 0.08
N VAL A 64 -9.53 8.00 -0.77
CA VAL A 64 -9.84 8.04 -2.21
C VAL A 64 -8.81 7.23 -2.99
N THR A 65 -9.28 6.32 -3.84
CA THR A 65 -8.40 5.58 -4.77
C THR A 65 -8.20 6.37 -6.06
N LEU A 66 -6.94 6.61 -6.39
CA LEU A 66 -6.48 7.29 -7.59
C LEU A 66 -5.58 6.35 -8.40
N MET A 67 -5.42 6.65 -9.68
CA MET A 67 -4.43 5.99 -10.52
C MET A 67 -3.53 7.02 -11.19
N GLY A 68 -2.28 6.63 -11.40
CA GLY A 68 -1.28 7.46 -12.05
C GLY A 68 -0.01 6.67 -12.34
N ASP A 69 0.85 7.20 -13.20
CA ASP A 69 2.16 6.61 -13.45
C ASP A 69 3.14 7.00 -12.34
N VAL A 70 3.00 6.33 -11.19
CA VAL A 70 3.88 6.49 -10.01
C VAL A 70 5.03 5.48 -10.01
N GLY A 71 5.46 5.06 -11.21
CA GLY A 71 6.30 3.86 -11.38
C GLY A 71 5.50 2.58 -11.10
N LEU A 72 6.13 1.40 -11.23
CA LEU A 72 5.49 0.11 -10.93
C LEU A 72 5.26 -0.03 -9.41
N ASN A 73 4.35 0.76 -8.86
CA ASN A 73 4.16 0.96 -7.44
C ASN A 73 2.70 1.32 -7.10
N ALA A 74 2.37 1.25 -5.81
CA ALA A 74 1.23 1.91 -5.20
C ALA A 74 1.74 2.78 -4.03
N ILE A 75 0.98 3.82 -3.68
CA ILE A 75 1.41 4.80 -2.67
C ILE A 75 0.21 5.24 -1.84
N ALA A 76 0.26 5.01 -0.53
CA ALA A 76 -0.53 5.71 0.47
C ALA A 76 0.08 7.11 0.71
N THR A 77 -0.75 8.16 0.63
CA THR A 77 -0.31 9.53 0.91
C THR A 77 -1.51 10.43 1.24
N HIS A 78 -1.25 11.70 1.55
CA HIS A 78 -2.28 12.72 1.69
C HIS A 78 -2.25 13.69 0.50
N CYS A 79 -3.43 14.06 0.03
CA CYS A 79 -3.65 15.00 -1.05
C CYS A 79 -4.61 16.09 -0.55
N ASP A 80 -4.07 17.28 -0.24
CA ASP A 80 -4.82 18.37 0.40
C ASP A 80 -5.56 17.90 1.67
N GLU A 81 -4.85 17.21 2.57
CA GLU A 81 -5.39 16.57 3.79
C GLU A 81 -6.36 15.39 3.54
N ILE A 82 -6.67 15.06 2.29
CA ILE A 82 -7.49 13.90 1.95
C ILE A 82 -6.58 12.67 1.87
N PRO A 83 -6.82 11.59 2.63
CA PRO A 83 -6.03 10.37 2.50
C PRO A 83 -6.34 9.71 1.15
N VAL A 84 -5.30 9.34 0.42
CA VAL A 84 -5.42 8.73 -0.91
C VAL A 84 -4.53 7.50 -1.04
N ILE A 85 -4.94 6.60 -1.91
CA ILE A 85 -4.11 5.51 -2.42
C ILE A 85 -3.96 5.72 -3.92
N ILE A 86 -2.72 5.92 -4.39
CA ILE A 86 -2.41 6.08 -5.80
C ILE A 86 -1.84 4.76 -6.33
N TYR A 87 -2.52 4.14 -7.29
CA TYR A 87 -2.15 2.83 -7.80
C TYR A 87 -1.69 2.90 -9.27
N ASN A 88 -0.53 2.33 -9.60
CA ASN A 88 -0.16 2.12 -11.00
C ASN A 88 -0.81 0.85 -11.54
N ARG A 89 -1.76 1.01 -12.46
CA ARG A 89 -2.51 -0.09 -13.09
C ARG A 89 -1.64 -1.18 -13.70
N GLN A 90 -0.42 -0.87 -14.14
CA GLN A 90 0.50 -1.86 -14.69
C GLN A 90 0.82 -2.97 -13.69
N LEU A 91 0.76 -2.69 -12.37
CA LEU A 91 0.95 -3.70 -11.33
C LEU A 91 -0.05 -4.84 -11.44
N SER A 92 -1.34 -4.57 -11.71
CA SER A 92 -2.35 -5.62 -11.79
C SER A 92 -2.10 -6.63 -12.91
N GLY A 93 -1.38 -6.23 -13.97
CA GLY A 93 -0.93 -7.15 -15.02
C GLY A 93 0.20 -8.09 -14.56
N ILE A 94 0.90 -7.73 -13.50
CA ILE A 94 2.01 -8.49 -12.89
C ILE A 94 1.49 -9.37 -11.75
N VAL A 95 0.69 -8.79 -10.85
CA VAL A 95 0.29 -9.43 -9.59
C VAL A 95 -1.10 -10.10 -9.64
N GLY A 96 -1.87 -9.85 -10.71
CA GLY A 96 -3.24 -10.37 -10.82
C GLY A 96 -4.22 -9.74 -9.83
N GLY A 97 -5.44 -10.29 -9.73
CA GLY A 97 -6.51 -9.75 -8.89
C GLY A 97 -6.23 -9.86 -7.39
N ASP A 98 -5.87 -11.05 -6.90
CA ASP A 98 -5.51 -11.27 -5.49
C ASP A 98 -4.28 -10.44 -5.10
N GLY A 99 -3.36 -10.19 -6.05
CA GLY A 99 -2.22 -9.31 -5.86
C GLY A 99 -2.57 -7.84 -5.78
N ALA A 100 -3.48 -7.37 -6.62
CA ALA A 100 -3.97 -6.00 -6.54
C ALA A 100 -4.68 -5.76 -5.20
N GLU A 101 -5.49 -6.72 -4.75
CA GLU A 101 -6.14 -6.71 -3.44
C GLU A 101 -5.11 -6.63 -2.30
N PHE A 102 -4.05 -7.44 -2.35
CA PHE A 102 -2.97 -7.40 -1.36
C PHE A 102 -2.30 -6.02 -1.29
N VAL A 103 -1.98 -5.44 -2.45
CA VAL A 103 -1.34 -4.11 -2.51
C VAL A 103 -2.27 -3.04 -1.95
N ILE A 104 -3.57 -3.04 -2.30
CA ILE A 104 -4.53 -2.08 -1.72
C ILE A 104 -4.65 -2.25 -0.20
N ALA A 105 -4.72 -3.49 0.29
CA ALA A 105 -4.76 -3.76 1.72
C ALA A 105 -3.46 -3.33 2.44
N HIS A 106 -2.32 -3.43 1.78
CA HIS A 106 -1.03 -2.94 2.29
C HIS A 106 -1.02 -1.41 2.41
N GLU A 107 -1.47 -0.68 1.38
CA GLU A 107 -1.58 0.79 1.43
C GLU A 107 -2.63 1.25 2.46
N LEU A 108 -3.74 0.52 2.62
CA LEU A 108 -4.69 0.74 3.72
C LEU A 108 -4.01 0.53 5.09
N GLY A 109 -3.07 -0.42 5.19
CA GLY A 109 -2.25 -0.63 6.38
C GLY A 109 -1.41 0.59 6.74
N HIS A 110 -0.78 1.27 5.77
CA HIS A 110 -0.04 2.51 6.02
C HIS A 110 -0.93 3.64 6.56
N HIS A 111 -2.12 3.82 5.98
CA HIS A 111 -3.11 4.76 6.50
C HIS A 111 -3.58 4.38 7.90
N PHE A 112 -3.90 3.11 8.11
CA PHE A 112 -4.38 2.63 9.40
C PHE A 112 -3.31 2.82 10.48
N CYS A 113 -2.08 2.38 10.28
CA CYS A 113 -1.01 2.43 11.27
C CYS A 113 -0.42 3.83 11.48
N GLY A 114 -0.86 4.84 10.72
CA GLY A 114 -0.37 6.22 10.89
C GLY A 114 1.06 6.43 10.41
N HIS A 115 1.58 5.57 9.52
CA HIS A 115 2.94 5.67 8.98
C HIS A 115 3.19 6.99 8.22
N LEU A 116 2.12 7.65 7.78
CA LEU A 116 2.18 8.92 7.05
C LEU A 116 2.28 10.16 7.95
N ASP A 117 1.97 10.04 9.24
CA ASP A 117 1.87 11.19 10.15
C ASP A 117 3.25 11.74 10.53
N HIS A 118 4.23 10.85 10.66
CA HIS A 118 5.59 11.13 11.12
C HIS A 118 6.62 10.39 10.26
N PRO A 119 6.83 10.81 9.00
CA PRO A 119 7.75 10.13 8.09
C PRO A 119 9.16 10.07 8.69
N SER A 120 9.73 8.87 8.71
CA SER A 120 11.06 8.62 9.26
C SER A 120 12.13 8.64 8.17
N ASP A 121 13.26 9.29 8.45
CA ASP A 121 14.50 9.15 7.67
C ASP A 121 15.37 7.96 8.15
N ASP A 122 14.96 7.27 9.22
CA ASP A 122 15.61 6.05 9.69
C ASP A 122 15.09 4.83 8.93
N PHE A 123 15.94 4.29 8.05
CA PHE A 123 15.68 3.08 7.29
C PHE A 123 15.29 1.86 8.13
N VAL A 124 15.69 1.77 9.40
CA VAL A 124 15.21 0.69 10.30
C VAL A 124 13.72 0.86 10.59
N ALA A 125 13.28 2.08 10.88
CA ALA A 125 11.87 2.38 11.15
C ALA A 125 11.02 2.20 9.88
N VAL A 126 11.48 2.71 8.74
CA VAL A 126 10.77 2.55 7.45
C VAL A 126 10.52 1.07 7.12
N ARG A 127 11.54 0.21 7.31
CA ARG A 127 11.36 -1.24 7.10
C ARG A 127 10.41 -1.87 8.11
N ALA A 128 10.35 -1.37 9.34
CA ALA A 128 9.40 -1.88 10.33
C ALA A 128 7.95 -1.53 9.93
N GLU A 129 7.72 -0.30 9.47
CA GLU A 129 6.42 0.17 8.95
C GLU A 129 5.95 -0.68 7.75
N GLU A 130 6.85 -1.02 6.82
CA GLU A 130 6.55 -1.93 5.71
C GLU A 130 6.10 -3.33 6.19
N LEU A 131 6.75 -3.87 7.23
CA LEU A 131 6.38 -5.17 7.80
C LEU A 131 5.05 -5.09 8.57
N GLU A 132 4.74 -3.95 9.18
CA GLU A 132 3.44 -3.71 9.82
C GLU A 132 2.32 -3.65 8.77
N ALA A 133 2.54 -2.96 7.65
CA ALA A 133 1.63 -2.91 6.51
C ALA A 133 1.44 -4.30 5.85
N ASP A 134 2.51 -5.08 5.70
CA ASP A 134 2.44 -6.47 5.22
C ASP A 134 1.63 -7.39 6.15
N ARG A 135 1.84 -7.26 7.46
CA ARG A 135 1.07 -7.99 8.47
C ARG A 135 -0.40 -7.59 8.38
N PHE A 136 -0.69 -6.30 8.20
CA PHE A 136 -2.04 -5.80 8.02
C PHE A 136 -2.70 -6.35 6.75
N ALA A 137 -2.00 -6.36 5.62
CA ALA A 137 -2.50 -6.93 4.37
C ALA A 137 -2.80 -8.43 4.50
N GLY A 138 -1.88 -9.20 5.09
CA GLY A 138 -2.07 -10.64 5.34
C GLY A 138 -3.30 -10.93 6.21
N ALA A 139 -3.51 -10.13 7.26
CA ALA A 139 -4.68 -10.21 8.13
C ALA A 139 -5.99 -9.83 7.40
N THR A 140 -5.96 -8.76 6.60
CA THR A 140 -7.10 -8.30 5.80
C THR A 140 -7.58 -9.40 4.86
N LEU A 141 -6.67 -9.96 4.07
CA LEU A 141 -6.99 -11.02 3.12
C LEU A 141 -7.46 -12.30 3.84
N ARG A 142 -6.96 -12.60 5.05
CA ARG A 142 -7.51 -13.69 5.89
C ARG A 142 -8.98 -13.46 6.26
N LYS A 143 -9.34 -12.23 6.66
CA LYS A 143 -10.71 -11.85 7.03
C LYS A 143 -11.66 -11.87 5.80
N MET A 144 -11.12 -11.60 4.61
CA MET A 144 -11.80 -11.78 3.32
C MET A 144 -11.84 -13.24 2.84
N ASN A 145 -11.42 -14.21 3.67
CA ASN A 145 -11.38 -15.65 3.36
C ASN A 145 -10.46 -16.03 2.19
N ARG A 146 -9.43 -15.23 1.89
CA ARG A 146 -8.39 -15.60 0.92
C ARG A 146 -7.44 -16.65 1.53
N LYS A 147 -7.02 -17.57 0.68
CA LYS A 147 -6.07 -18.63 1.04
C LYS A 147 -4.66 -18.07 1.12
N LEU A 148 -3.90 -18.48 2.14
CA LEU A 148 -2.53 -18.03 2.33
C LEU A 148 -1.65 -18.31 1.11
N GLU A 149 -1.86 -19.41 0.40
CA GLU A 149 -1.08 -19.76 -0.79
C GLU A 149 -1.18 -18.67 -1.87
N HIS A 150 -2.38 -18.15 -2.13
CA HIS A 150 -2.58 -17.10 -3.13
C HIS A 150 -1.93 -15.78 -2.71
N ILE A 151 -1.94 -15.49 -1.40
CA ILE A 151 -1.31 -14.28 -0.85
C ILE A 151 0.21 -14.36 -1.04
N LEU A 152 0.79 -15.55 -0.83
CA LEU A 152 2.22 -15.75 -0.93
C LEU A 152 2.71 -15.85 -2.38
N ASP A 153 1.89 -16.28 -3.33
CA ASP A 153 2.27 -16.29 -4.75
C ASP A 153 2.67 -14.88 -5.25
N ILE A 154 2.07 -13.83 -4.65
CA ILE A 154 2.35 -12.43 -4.96
C ILE A 154 3.75 -12.01 -4.51
N THR A 155 4.33 -12.62 -3.45
CA THR A 155 5.61 -12.19 -2.89
C THR A 155 6.78 -12.37 -3.86
N SER A 156 6.59 -13.12 -4.95
CA SER A 156 7.58 -13.30 -6.02
C SER A 156 8.07 -11.99 -6.65
N ILE A 157 7.32 -10.89 -6.51
CA ILE A 157 7.75 -9.55 -6.96
C ILE A 157 8.73 -8.87 -6.00
N PHE A 158 8.81 -9.32 -4.75
CA PHE A 158 9.66 -8.71 -3.74
C PHE A 158 11.13 -9.11 -3.93
N PRO A 159 12.08 -8.19 -3.66
CA PRO A 159 13.50 -8.50 -3.73
C PRO A 159 13.89 -9.54 -2.67
N GLU A 160 14.82 -10.44 -3.00
CA GLU A 160 15.35 -11.43 -2.06
C GLU A 160 16.13 -10.81 -0.90
N GLU A 161 16.82 -9.71 -1.19
CA GLU A 161 17.71 -9.03 -0.26
C GLU A 161 17.02 -7.79 0.32
N GLU A 162 17.45 -7.41 1.52
CA GLU A 162 17.00 -6.19 2.16
C GLU A 162 17.60 -4.96 1.46
N GLY A 163 16.77 -3.95 1.20
CA GLY A 163 17.19 -2.64 0.71
C GLY A 163 17.06 -1.57 1.79
N ASP A 164 17.37 -0.33 1.44
CA ASP A 164 17.29 0.81 2.38
C ASP A 164 15.84 1.03 2.87
N THR A 165 14.86 0.96 1.97
CA THR A 165 13.45 1.24 2.30
C THR A 165 12.55 0.01 2.34
N HIS A 166 12.98 -1.14 1.82
CA HIS A 166 12.15 -2.34 1.76
C HIS A 166 12.82 -3.54 2.43
N PRO A 167 12.09 -4.29 3.28
CA PRO A 167 12.56 -5.56 3.81
C PRO A 167 12.75 -6.61 2.71
N SER A 168 13.59 -7.60 2.99
CA SER A 168 13.75 -8.77 2.14
C SER A 168 12.45 -9.57 2.03
N ARG A 169 12.26 -10.28 0.91
CA ARG A 169 11.08 -11.13 0.69
C ARG A 169 10.82 -12.11 1.84
N PRO A 170 11.82 -12.81 2.43
CA PRO A 170 11.56 -13.70 3.56
C PRO A 170 10.98 -12.98 4.80
N LEU A 171 11.40 -11.73 5.06
CA LEU A 171 10.86 -10.93 6.17
C LEU A 171 9.42 -10.53 5.88
N ARG A 172 9.14 -10.07 4.66
CA ARG A 172 7.79 -9.72 4.19
C ARG A 172 6.83 -10.91 4.28
N GLU A 173 7.24 -12.08 3.76
CA GLU A 173 6.47 -13.33 3.89
C GLU A 173 6.22 -13.72 5.35
N THR A 174 7.18 -13.49 6.23
CA THR A 174 7.02 -13.76 7.67
C THR A 174 5.94 -12.86 8.28
N ALA A 175 5.97 -11.56 7.98
CA ALA A 175 4.96 -10.61 8.43
C ALA A 175 3.56 -10.93 7.89
N ILE A 176 3.45 -11.21 6.59
CA ILE A 176 2.20 -11.62 5.93
C ILE A 176 1.61 -12.86 6.61
N ARG A 177 2.43 -13.89 6.86
CA ARG A 177 2.00 -15.11 7.56
C ARG A 177 1.53 -14.80 8.98
N ALA A 178 2.23 -13.93 9.71
CA ALA A 178 1.86 -13.55 11.06
C ALA A 178 0.46 -12.94 11.11
N GLY A 179 0.19 -11.97 10.22
CA GLY A 179 -1.13 -11.36 10.09
C GLY A 179 -2.21 -12.35 9.66
N TRP A 180 -1.91 -13.22 8.69
CA TRP A 180 -2.88 -14.23 8.25
C TRP A 180 -3.23 -15.25 9.34
N ILE A 181 -2.25 -15.66 10.15
CA ILE A 181 -2.44 -16.61 11.26
C ILE A 181 -3.25 -15.98 12.40
N ASN A 182 -2.93 -14.74 12.77
CA ASN A 182 -3.59 -14.02 13.86
C ASN A 182 -3.97 -12.60 13.44
N PRO A 183 -5.13 -12.43 12.77
CA PRO A 183 -5.52 -11.14 12.20
C PRO A 183 -5.52 -9.99 13.20
N GLU A 184 -5.92 -10.22 14.44
CA GLU A 184 -6.05 -9.15 15.43
C GLU A 184 -4.73 -8.45 15.75
N THR A 185 -3.58 -9.11 15.54
CA THR A 185 -2.24 -8.51 15.72
C THR A 185 -1.92 -7.43 14.69
N ALA A 186 -2.66 -7.36 13.58
CA ALA A 186 -2.49 -6.32 12.57
C ALA A 186 -2.83 -4.92 13.09
N LEU A 187 -3.66 -4.83 14.14
CA LEU A 187 -4.06 -3.55 14.72
C LEU A 187 -3.02 -3.00 15.72
N ASP A 188 -2.02 -3.82 16.09
CA ASP A 188 -0.95 -3.46 17.02
C ASP A 188 0.18 -2.70 16.29
N CYS A 189 -0.14 -1.55 15.71
CA CYS A 189 0.79 -0.66 15.00
C CYS A 189 0.48 0.84 15.25
N ARG A 190 -0.33 1.15 16.27
CA ARG A 190 -0.69 2.50 16.71
C ARG A 190 -0.23 2.76 18.14
#